data_AF-A0A963ZH91-F1
#
_entry.id   AF-A0A963ZH91-F1
#
_cell.length_a   1.000
_cell.length_b   1.000
_cell.length_c   1.000
_cell.angle_alpha   90.00
_cell.angle_beta   90.00
_cell.angle_gamma   90.00
#
_symmetry.space_group_name_H-M   'P 1'
#
loop_
_entity.id
_entity.type
_entity.pdbx_description
1 polymer ?
#
loop_
_entity_poly.entity_id
_entity_poly.type
_entity_poly.pdbx_seq_one_letter_code
_entity_poly.pdbx_strand_id
1 'polypeptide(L)'
;MTILDSSQDHFHAIDLPGAYEWTYFDGLSTDGEHGFTAIWFRGVPMSPRYSAAIEKNLAKALPADFSAFALSLYHRGKPIGRSLVEGPSTLFEGSLTSPDARFGENRLFGERYSDGSTSFRITVDQPLPLSLKRMVGEIDLRFPPCDSSSAIGSLQPEVESDYWIPSGLGGQFSAAVDIVGPGGKPNRLRFNGSAYHDRNFGYKPLQWMDVDWHWGRLQTGNQTLIYFSIEPRPRSKSLPFSRVMLFNGGKLVRLAQEFEFSLQQKNHWTSLPYPSRIELRSKDALRVTITTESLIETGPFYHRTSSHISFGWEGMGGEGIGVGEYLRPSRLRVGFFRPFVKFRAKRVTK
;
A
#
# COMPACT_ATOMS: atom_id res chain seq x y z
N MET A 1 -5.86 -9.40 11.74
CA MET A 1 -4.61 -8.97 11.10
C MET A 1 -3.46 -9.28 12.05
N THR A 2 -2.43 -9.94 11.56
CA THR A 2 -1.26 -10.41 12.31
C THR A 2 0.00 -9.76 11.72
N ILE A 3 0.85 -9.20 12.58
CA ILE A 3 2.11 -8.59 12.14
C ILE A 3 3.18 -9.68 12.07
N LEU A 4 3.90 -9.77 10.96
CA LEU A 4 5.05 -10.66 10.82
C LEU A 4 6.35 -9.85 10.76
N ASP A 5 7.45 -10.54 11.04
CA ASP A 5 8.80 -9.98 10.99
C ASP A 5 9.25 -9.71 9.54
N SER A 6 10.14 -8.73 9.38
CA SER A 6 10.75 -8.39 8.08
C SER A 6 11.53 -9.53 7.43
N SER A 7 11.92 -10.57 8.18
CA SER A 7 12.45 -11.82 7.59
C SER A 7 11.46 -12.54 6.67
N GLN A 8 10.16 -12.27 6.80
CA GLN A 8 9.10 -12.76 5.92
C GLN A 8 8.87 -11.85 4.69
N ASP A 9 9.76 -10.89 4.41
CA ASP A 9 9.65 -9.97 3.27
C ASP A 9 9.97 -10.64 1.93
N HIS A 10 9.15 -11.62 1.54
CA HIS A 10 9.19 -12.34 0.27
C HIS A 10 7.78 -12.74 -0.13
N PHE A 11 7.61 -13.35 -1.32
CA PHE A 11 6.32 -13.88 -1.73
C PHE A 11 6.10 -15.28 -1.14
N HIS A 12 4.90 -15.58 -0.67
CA HIS A 12 4.59 -16.85 0.02
C HIS A 12 3.97 -17.91 -0.91
N ALA A 13 3.85 -17.62 -2.21
CA ALA A 13 3.20 -18.48 -3.21
C ALA A 13 1.83 -19.01 -2.78
N ILE A 14 1.01 -18.12 -2.23
CA ILE A 14 -0.32 -18.49 -1.75
C ILE A 14 -1.21 -18.82 -2.94
N ASP A 15 -1.54 -20.11 -3.11
CA ASP A 15 -2.34 -20.64 -4.23
C ASP A 15 -3.75 -21.09 -3.81
N LEU A 16 -4.17 -20.70 -2.61
CA LEU A 16 -5.56 -20.90 -2.19
C LEU A 16 -6.49 -20.03 -3.05
N PRO A 17 -7.59 -20.58 -3.60
CA PRO A 17 -8.48 -19.81 -4.44
C PRO A 17 -9.08 -18.61 -3.67
N GLY A 18 -9.05 -17.44 -4.31
CA GLY A 18 -9.50 -16.20 -3.70
C GLY A 18 -8.51 -15.52 -2.75
N ALA A 19 -7.37 -16.14 -2.43
CA ALA A 19 -6.33 -15.50 -1.63
C ALA A 19 -5.73 -14.27 -2.32
N TYR A 20 -4.96 -13.49 -1.58
CA TYR A 20 -4.28 -12.33 -2.12
C TYR A 20 -2.94 -12.12 -1.44
N GLU A 21 -2.03 -11.49 -2.17
CA GLU A 21 -0.73 -11.06 -1.67
C GLU A 21 -0.25 -9.85 -2.47
N TRP A 22 0.30 -8.86 -1.79
CA TRP A 22 0.95 -7.73 -2.43
C TRP A 22 2.19 -7.26 -1.68
N THR A 23 3.15 -6.75 -2.44
CA THR A 23 4.29 -5.96 -1.95
C THR A 23 4.12 -4.53 -2.44
N TYR A 24 4.12 -3.58 -1.51
CA TYR A 24 3.78 -2.18 -1.73
C TYR A 24 4.97 -1.30 -1.40
N PHE A 25 5.27 -0.38 -2.31
CA PHE A 25 6.23 0.69 -2.10
C PHE A 25 5.56 2.03 -2.37
N ASP A 26 5.85 3.03 -1.56
CA ASP A 26 5.56 4.41 -1.89
C ASP A 26 6.71 5.35 -1.58
N GLY A 27 6.61 6.54 -2.17
CA GLY A 27 7.47 7.64 -1.80
C GLY A 27 6.82 8.99 -2.02
N LEU A 28 7.19 9.94 -1.16
CA LEU A 28 6.81 11.34 -1.23
C LEU A 28 8.08 12.18 -1.29
N SER A 29 8.19 13.06 -2.29
CA SER A 29 9.38 13.88 -2.47
C SER A 29 9.58 14.85 -1.30
N THR A 30 10.81 15.28 -1.09
CA THR A 30 11.20 16.18 0.00
C THR A 30 10.41 17.51 -0.02
N ASP A 31 10.02 17.99 -1.20
CA ASP A 31 9.19 19.18 -1.40
C ASP A 31 7.67 18.92 -1.30
N GLY A 32 7.26 17.66 -1.11
CA GLY A 32 5.86 17.23 -1.09
C GLY A 32 5.15 17.32 -2.44
N GLU A 33 5.82 17.71 -3.52
CA GLU A 33 5.18 17.93 -4.82
C GLU A 33 5.02 16.66 -5.63
N HIS A 34 5.91 15.67 -5.50
CA HIS A 34 5.92 14.45 -6.28
C HIS A 34 5.73 13.24 -5.38
N GLY A 35 5.14 12.19 -5.94
CA GLY A 35 5.08 10.91 -5.24
C GLY A 35 4.90 9.76 -6.21
N PHE A 36 5.08 8.55 -5.70
CA PHE A 36 4.77 7.34 -6.45
C PHE A 36 4.19 6.27 -5.53
N THR A 37 3.48 5.32 -6.13
CA THR A 37 3.24 4.00 -5.54
C THR A 37 3.57 2.92 -6.55
N ALA A 38 4.31 1.90 -6.16
CA ALA A 38 4.65 0.74 -6.97
C ALA A 38 4.23 -0.54 -6.22
N ILE A 39 3.48 -1.42 -6.89
CA ILE A 39 2.85 -2.57 -6.24
C ILE A 39 2.90 -3.79 -7.15
N TRP A 40 3.47 -4.89 -6.66
CA TRP A 40 3.29 -6.21 -7.27
C TRP A 40 2.19 -6.95 -6.52
N PHE A 41 1.31 -7.59 -7.29
CA PHE A 41 0.18 -8.36 -6.79
C PHE A 41 0.25 -9.81 -7.29
N ARG A 42 -0.08 -10.74 -6.40
CA ARG A 42 -0.56 -12.08 -6.73
C ARG A 42 -1.99 -12.18 -6.20
N GLY A 43 -2.97 -12.30 -7.10
CA GLY A 43 -4.40 -12.19 -6.74
C GLY A 43 -4.80 -10.76 -6.41
N VAL A 44 -4.93 -9.90 -7.41
CA VAL A 44 -5.23 -8.46 -7.23
C VAL A 44 -6.57 -8.27 -6.52
N PRO A 45 -6.61 -7.82 -5.25
CA PRO A 45 -7.86 -7.70 -4.50
C PRO A 45 -8.83 -6.71 -5.14
N MET A 46 -8.29 -5.66 -5.74
CA MET A 46 -9.03 -4.57 -6.35
C MET A 46 -9.49 -4.86 -7.78
N SER A 47 -9.19 -6.04 -8.32
CA SER A 47 -9.51 -6.37 -9.71
C SER A 47 -10.99 -6.73 -9.86
N PRO A 48 -11.74 -6.00 -10.70
CA PRO A 48 -13.11 -6.37 -11.03
C PRO A 48 -13.20 -7.77 -11.65
N ARG A 49 -12.15 -8.21 -12.37
CA ARG A 49 -12.10 -9.53 -13.00
C ARG A 49 -11.87 -10.61 -11.96
N TYR A 50 -10.95 -10.38 -11.03
CA TYR A 50 -10.69 -11.34 -9.97
C TYR A 50 -11.92 -11.50 -9.06
N SER A 51 -12.55 -10.38 -8.67
CA SER A 51 -13.80 -10.42 -7.92
C SER A 51 -14.91 -11.18 -8.67
N ALA A 52 -15.05 -10.96 -9.98
CA ALA A 52 -16.03 -11.68 -10.80
C ALA A 52 -15.72 -13.19 -10.91
N ALA A 53 -14.43 -13.57 -10.99
CA ALA A 53 -14.02 -14.98 -11.00
C ALA A 53 -14.34 -15.66 -9.66
N ILE A 54 -14.04 -14.99 -8.55
CA ILE A 54 -14.35 -15.46 -7.19
C ILE A 54 -15.86 -15.69 -7.02
N GLU A 55 -16.70 -14.74 -7.45
CA GLU A 55 -18.15 -14.87 -7.37
C GLU A 55 -18.71 -15.95 -8.28
N LYS A 56 -18.14 -16.11 -9.48
CA LYS A 56 -18.60 -17.12 -10.44
C LYS A 56 -18.26 -18.53 -9.97
N ASN A 57 -17.03 -18.75 -9.50
CA ASN A 57 -16.56 -20.03 -8.99
C ASN A 57 -15.26 -19.83 -8.20
N LEU A 58 -15.39 -19.69 -6.88
CA LEU A 58 -14.25 -19.51 -5.97
C LEU A 58 -13.16 -20.57 -6.21
N ALA A 59 -13.53 -21.85 -6.31
CA ALA A 59 -12.56 -22.95 -6.44
C ALA A 59 -11.68 -22.88 -7.71
N LYS A 60 -12.07 -22.07 -8.71
CA LYS A 60 -11.29 -21.83 -9.94
C LYS A 60 -10.60 -20.46 -9.97
N ALA A 61 -10.79 -19.62 -8.96
CA ALA A 61 -10.23 -18.28 -8.90
C ALA A 61 -8.83 -18.29 -8.26
N LEU A 62 -7.87 -18.93 -8.95
CA LEU A 62 -6.49 -19.01 -8.46
C LEU A 62 -5.81 -17.63 -8.53
N PRO A 63 -5.18 -17.15 -7.45
CA PRO A 63 -4.59 -15.80 -7.40
C PRO A 63 -3.49 -15.59 -8.44
N ALA A 64 -2.73 -16.64 -8.76
CA ALA A 64 -1.67 -16.60 -9.77
C ALA A 64 -2.16 -16.11 -11.15
N ASP A 65 -3.40 -16.44 -11.53
CA ASP A 65 -4.00 -16.05 -12.82
C ASP A 65 -4.45 -14.58 -12.88
N PHE A 66 -4.41 -13.90 -11.73
CA PHE A 66 -4.78 -12.50 -11.56
C PHE A 66 -3.64 -11.75 -10.88
N SER A 67 -2.43 -11.94 -11.40
CA SER A 67 -1.24 -11.21 -10.95
C SER A 67 -1.14 -9.87 -11.68
N ALA A 68 -0.49 -8.88 -11.07
CA ALA A 68 -0.33 -7.57 -11.68
C ALA A 68 0.89 -6.81 -11.18
N PHE A 69 1.27 -5.80 -11.96
CA PHE A 69 2.06 -4.68 -11.47
C PHE A 69 1.29 -3.38 -11.66
N ALA A 70 1.31 -2.53 -10.62
CA ALA A 70 0.72 -1.21 -10.64
C ALA A 70 1.79 -0.16 -10.32
N LEU A 71 1.84 0.89 -11.14
CA LEU A 71 2.65 2.08 -10.90
C LEU A 71 1.77 3.33 -11.06
N SER A 72 1.76 4.16 -10.04
CA SER A 72 1.21 5.51 -10.09
C SER A 72 2.30 6.53 -9.80
N LEU A 73 2.32 7.62 -10.55
CA LEU A 73 3.16 8.79 -10.38
C LEU A 73 2.27 10.01 -10.17
N TYR A 74 2.64 10.85 -9.21
CA TYR A 74 1.85 12.01 -8.79
C TYR A 74 2.66 13.30 -8.90
N HIS A 75 1.96 14.39 -9.19
CA HIS A 75 2.46 15.75 -9.04
C HIS A 75 1.36 16.64 -8.44
N ARG A 76 1.66 17.30 -7.31
CA ARG A 76 0.79 18.19 -6.54
C ARG A 76 -0.60 17.59 -6.29
N GLY A 77 -0.60 16.37 -5.74
CA GLY A 77 -1.81 15.62 -5.40
C GLY A 77 -2.61 15.09 -6.59
N LYS A 78 -2.08 15.18 -7.83
CA LYS A 78 -2.76 14.70 -9.03
C LYS A 78 -1.97 13.58 -9.72
N PRO A 79 -2.63 12.52 -10.22
CA PRO A 79 -1.95 11.48 -10.98
C PRO A 79 -1.49 12.02 -12.34
N ILE A 80 -0.19 11.91 -12.62
CA ILE A 80 0.45 12.27 -13.90
C ILE A 80 0.83 11.04 -14.75
N GLY A 81 0.93 9.88 -14.11
CA GLY A 81 1.07 8.57 -14.75
C GLY A 81 0.38 7.53 -13.88
N ARG A 82 -0.46 6.67 -14.47
CA ARG A 82 -1.12 5.58 -13.75
C ARG A 82 -1.28 4.39 -14.67
N SER A 83 -0.74 3.26 -14.25
CA SER A 83 -0.86 2.00 -14.95
C SER A 83 -1.10 0.87 -13.95
N LEU A 84 -2.08 0.03 -14.25
CA LEU A 84 -2.20 -1.31 -13.67
C LEU A 84 -2.23 -2.27 -14.85
N VAL A 85 -1.28 -3.21 -14.90
CA VAL A 85 -1.28 -4.27 -15.90
C VAL A 85 -1.49 -5.58 -15.17
N GLU A 86 -2.59 -6.24 -15.50
CA GLU A 86 -2.99 -7.54 -14.95
C GLU A 86 -2.77 -8.62 -16.00
N GLY A 87 -2.33 -9.79 -15.58
CA GLY A 87 -2.10 -10.92 -16.47
C GLY A 87 -1.92 -12.25 -15.75
N PRO A 88 -1.70 -13.32 -16.55
CA PRO A 88 -1.57 -14.68 -16.03
C PRO A 88 -0.27 -14.87 -15.26
N SER A 89 -0.19 -16.03 -14.60
CA SER A 89 0.98 -16.47 -13.82
C SER A 89 2.28 -16.47 -14.62
N THR A 90 2.25 -16.67 -15.95
CA THR A 90 3.44 -16.64 -16.82
C THR A 90 4.14 -15.29 -16.86
N LEU A 91 3.47 -14.21 -16.47
CA LEU A 91 4.07 -12.89 -16.38
C LEU A 91 4.66 -12.60 -14.99
N PHE A 92 4.30 -13.38 -13.97
CA PHE A 92 4.63 -13.10 -12.58
C PHE A 92 5.62 -14.12 -12.02
N GLU A 93 6.69 -13.61 -11.40
CA GLU A 93 7.61 -14.41 -10.60
C GLU A 93 7.82 -13.69 -9.27
N GLY A 94 7.69 -14.41 -8.15
CA GLY A 94 8.01 -13.90 -6.83
C GLY A 94 8.97 -14.88 -6.16
N SER A 95 10.07 -14.37 -5.62
CA SER A 95 11.01 -15.20 -4.87
C SER A 95 10.37 -15.65 -3.55
N LEU A 96 10.67 -16.89 -3.15
CA LEU A 96 10.22 -17.48 -1.87
C LEU A 96 11.24 -17.28 -0.75
N THR A 97 12.38 -16.64 -1.04
CA THR A 97 13.49 -16.49 -0.10
C THR A 97 14.11 -15.10 -0.11
N SER A 98 13.74 -14.26 -1.07
CA SER A 98 14.16 -12.87 -1.18
C SER A 98 12.95 -11.97 -1.51
N PRO A 99 13.07 -10.65 -1.34
CA PRO A 99 12.00 -9.73 -1.71
C PRO A 99 11.72 -9.66 -3.21
N ASP A 100 12.59 -10.25 -4.03
CA ASP A 100 12.61 -10.09 -5.47
C ASP A 100 11.29 -10.50 -6.13
N ALA A 101 10.90 -9.73 -7.13
CA ALA A 101 9.68 -9.99 -7.89
C ALA A 101 9.79 -9.49 -9.33
N ARG A 102 9.01 -10.08 -10.21
CA ARG A 102 8.89 -9.69 -11.61
C ARG A 102 7.44 -9.71 -12.04
N PHE A 103 7.06 -8.71 -12.83
CA PHE A 103 5.83 -8.76 -13.62
C PHE A 103 6.10 -8.23 -15.03
N GLY A 104 6.17 -9.14 -16.01
CA GLY A 104 6.66 -8.83 -17.36
C GLY A 104 8.09 -8.26 -17.29
N GLU A 105 8.26 -7.02 -17.75
CA GLU A 105 9.53 -6.29 -17.75
C GLU A 105 9.81 -5.52 -16.45
N ASN A 106 8.83 -5.42 -15.54
CA ASN A 106 8.98 -4.70 -14.29
C ASN A 106 9.62 -5.61 -13.24
N ARG A 107 10.68 -5.13 -12.58
CA ARG A 107 11.48 -5.93 -11.64
C ARG A 107 11.64 -5.21 -10.32
N LEU A 108 11.60 -5.99 -9.26
CA LEU A 108 12.00 -5.64 -7.90
C LEU A 108 13.22 -6.50 -7.57
N PHE A 109 14.29 -5.84 -7.16
CA PHE A 109 15.47 -6.49 -6.58
C PHE A 109 15.69 -5.92 -5.17
N GLY A 110 15.84 -6.79 -4.17
CA GLY A 110 16.10 -6.41 -2.78
C GLY A 110 17.41 -6.96 -2.27
N GLU A 111 18.18 -6.14 -1.56
CA GLU A 111 19.43 -6.53 -0.90
C GLU A 111 19.38 -6.16 0.59
N ARG A 112 19.84 -7.08 1.45
CA ARG A 112 20.01 -6.85 2.88
C ARG A 112 21.50 -6.87 3.22
N TYR A 113 21.97 -5.83 3.89
CA TYR A 113 23.36 -5.65 4.26
C TYR A 113 23.64 -6.21 5.66
N SER A 114 24.93 -6.39 5.96
CA SER A 114 25.38 -6.94 7.25
C SER A 114 25.05 -6.06 8.46
N ASP A 115 24.87 -4.76 8.26
CA ASP A 115 24.47 -3.81 9.30
C ASP A 115 22.95 -3.81 9.56
N GLY A 116 22.19 -4.62 8.82
CA GLY A 116 20.73 -4.72 8.91
C GLY A 116 19.98 -3.72 8.02
N SER A 117 20.66 -2.82 7.33
CA SER A 117 20.03 -1.94 6.34
C SER A 117 19.58 -2.72 5.11
N THR A 118 18.62 -2.18 4.37
CA THR A 118 18.12 -2.80 3.13
C THR A 118 18.09 -1.80 2.00
N SER A 119 18.29 -2.28 0.78
CA SER A 119 18.06 -1.52 -0.44
C SER A 119 17.12 -2.26 -1.37
N PHE A 120 16.41 -1.49 -2.18
CA PHE A 120 15.55 -2.00 -3.23
C PHE A 120 15.79 -1.24 -4.52
N ARG A 121 15.78 -1.95 -5.64
CA ARG A 121 15.72 -1.36 -6.97
C ARG A 121 14.46 -1.82 -7.67
N ILE A 122 13.67 -0.84 -8.08
CA ILE A 122 12.49 -1.05 -8.92
C ILE A 122 12.85 -0.60 -10.34
N THR A 123 12.92 -1.55 -11.26
CA THR A 123 13.04 -1.27 -12.70
C THR A 123 11.65 -1.29 -13.32
N VAL A 124 11.31 -0.23 -14.04
CA VAL A 124 10.01 -0.03 -14.65
C VAL A 124 10.16 -0.07 -16.16
N ASP A 125 9.36 -0.90 -16.79
CA ASP A 125 9.01 -0.77 -18.19
C ASP A 125 7.55 -1.18 -18.38
N GLN A 126 6.66 -0.21 -18.22
CA GLN A 126 5.23 -0.43 -18.11
C GLN A 126 4.45 0.39 -19.14
N PRO A 127 3.54 -0.21 -19.92
CA PRO A 127 2.68 0.55 -20.81
C PRO A 127 1.73 1.44 -20.01
N LEU A 128 1.41 2.63 -20.55
CA LEU A 128 0.32 3.48 -20.05
C LEU A 128 -0.99 3.11 -20.76
N PRO A 129 -1.96 2.51 -20.05
CA PRO A 129 -3.20 2.06 -20.65
C PRO A 129 -3.96 3.18 -21.38
N LEU A 130 -4.62 2.82 -22.48
CA LEU A 130 -5.34 3.73 -23.37
C LEU A 130 -4.44 4.79 -24.05
N SER A 131 -3.13 4.54 -24.12
CA SER A 131 -2.19 5.36 -24.88
C SER A 131 -1.10 4.49 -25.52
N LEU A 132 -0.33 5.08 -26.44
CA LEU A 132 0.88 4.48 -26.99
C LEU A 132 2.14 4.77 -26.13
N LYS A 133 1.96 5.42 -24.98
CA LYS A 133 3.05 5.80 -24.08
C LYS A 133 3.42 4.68 -23.10
N ARG A 134 4.60 4.79 -22.51
CA ARG A 134 5.12 3.90 -21.47
C ARG A 134 5.78 4.70 -20.36
N MET A 135 5.82 4.13 -19.16
CA MET A 135 6.69 4.57 -18.07
C MET A 135 7.93 3.68 -18.10
N VAL A 136 9.11 4.27 -18.18
CA VAL A 136 10.39 3.54 -18.24
C VAL A 136 11.39 4.19 -17.30
N GLY A 137 12.11 3.41 -16.51
CA GLY A 137 13.18 3.93 -15.66
C GLY A 137 13.38 3.14 -14.38
N GLU A 138 13.93 3.80 -13.36
CA GLU A 138 14.34 3.15 -12.11
C GLU A 138 13.91 3.96 -10.89
N ILE A 139 13.65 3.25 -9.79
CA ILE A 139 13.45 3.83 -8.46
C ILE A 139 14.35 3.04 -7.51
N ASP A 140 15.36 3.70 -6.96
CA ASP A 140 16.23 3.14 -5.93
C ASP A 140 15.74 3.59 -4.56
N LEU A 141 15.64 2.65 -3.63
CA LEU A 141 15.22 2.89 -2.25
C LEU A 141 16.26 2.34 -1.28
N ARG A 142 16.45 3.03 -0.16
CA ARG A 142 17.33 2.61 0.93
C ARG A 142 16.62 2.83 2.26
N PHE A 143 16.71 1.82 3.12
CA PHE A 143 16.12 1.85 4.45
C PHE A 143 17.23 1.61 5.48
N PRO A 144 17.28 2.42 6.56
CA PRO A 144 18.15 2.10 7.68
C PRO A 144 17.70 0.79 8.34
N PRO A 145 18.54 0.19 9.20
CA PRO A 145 18.14 -0.96 10.00
C PRO A 145 16.84 -0.65 10.74
N CYS A 146 15.83 -1.52 10.57
CA CYS A 146 14.52 -1.35 11.14
C CYS A 146 14.23 -2.48 12.12
N ASP A 147 13.96 -2.14 13.39
CA ASP A 147 13.55 -3.10 14.41
C ASP A 147 12.08 -2.86 14.77
N SER A 148 11.22 -3.73 14.23
CA SER A 148 9.79 -3.79 14.53
C SER A 148 9.42 -5.02 15.36
N SER A 149 10.40 -5.74 15.93
CA SER A 149 10.16 -6.99 16.66
C SER A 149 9.18 -6.81 17.83
N SER A 150 9.27 -5.66 18.53
CA SER A 150 8.35 -5.31 19.62
C SER A 150 6.91 -4.97 19.17
N ALA A 151 6.68 -4.75 17.87
CA ALA A 151 5.33 -4.62 17.32
C ALA A 151 4.67 -5.98 17.05
N ILE A 152 5.46 -7.04 16.92
CA ILE A 152 4.99 -8.41 16.72
C ILE A 152 4.37 -8.88 18.03
N GLY A 153 3.07 -9.16 18.01
CA GLY A 153 2.38 -9.71 19.17
C GLY A 153 2.89 -11.13 19.48
N SER A 154 2.72 -11.58 20.72
CA SER A 154 3.00 -12.96 21.14
C SER A 154 2.03 -14.00 20.59
N LEU A 155 1.04 -13.56 19.80
CA LEU A 155 0.01 -14.44 19.24
C LEU A 155 0.59 -15.25 18.09
N GLN A 156 0.39 -16.56 18.16
CA GLN A 156 0.68 -17.44 17.03
C GLN A 156 -0.20 -17.02 15.83
N PRO A 157 0.35 -17.00 14.61
CA PRO A 157 -0.42 -16.85 13.38
C PRO A 157 -1.63 -17.79 13.37
N GLU A 158 -2.86 -17.26 13.45
CA GLU A 158 -4.02 -18.08 13.15
C GLU A 158 -4.06 -18.34 11.63
N VAL A 159 -4.34 -19.58 11.23
CA VAL A 159 -4.41 -20.01 9.81
C VAL A 159 -5.43 -19.20 8.99
N GLU A 160 -6.38 -18.53 9.65
CA GLU A 160 -7.39 -17.67 9.01
C GLU A 160 -7.11 -16.17 9.10
N SER A 161 -5.91 -15.77 9.53
CA SER A 161 -5.53 -14.36 9.64
C SER A 161 -5.18 -13.73 8.30
N ASP A 162 -5.39 -12.42 8.21
CA ASP A 162 -4.66 -11.54 7.29
C ASP A 162 -3.34 -11.13 7.93
N TYR A 163 -2.32 -10.89 7.11
CA TYR A 163 -0.97 -10.62 7.55
C TYR A 163 -0.46 -9.29 7.01
N TRP A 164 0.33 -8.62 7.83
CA TRP A 164 1.03 -7.39 7.49
C TRP A 164 2.50 -7.52 7.85
N ILE A 165 3.38 -7.19 6.90
CA ILE A 165 4.83 -7.21 7.08
C ILE A 165 5.37 -5.79 6.89
N PRO A 166 5.60 -5.04 7.98
CA PRO A 166 6.11 -3.69 7.90
C PRO A 166 7.64 -3.69 7.71
N SER A 167 8.10 -3.92 6.47
CA SER A 167 9.52 -4.19 6.14
C SER A 167 10.42 -2.94 6.03
N GLY A 168 9.89 -1.82 5.53
CA GLY A 168 10.66 -0.59 5.30
C GLY A 168 9.90 0.66 5.74
N LEU A 169 10.10 1.11 6.97
CA LEU A 169 9.19 2.06 7.62
C LEU A 169 9.62 3.52 7.61
N GLY A 170 10.84 3.81 7.17
CA GLY A 170 11.36 5.19 7.12
C GLY A 170 12.65 5.25 6.32
N GLY A 171 12.52 5.14 5.00
CA GLY A 171 13.66 5.14 4.08
C GLY A 171 13.80 6.43 3.28
N GLN A 172 14.71 6.39 2.32
CA GLN A 172 14.87 7.39 1.27
C GLN A 172 14.76 6.72 -0.08
N PHE A 173 14.28 7.45 -1.09
CA PHE A 173 14.30 7.01 -2.48
C PHE A 173 14.89 8.06 -3.41
N SER A 174 15.35 7.61 -4.57
CA SER A 174 15.62 8.42 -5.76
C SER A 174 14.91 7.78 -6.94
N ALA A 175 14.08 8.55 -7.63
CA ALA A 175 13.30 8.12 -8.78
C ALA A 175 13.80 8.78 -10.07
N ALA A 176 14.01 7.97 -11.10
CA ALA A 176 14.32 8.37 -12.45
C ALA A 176 13.42 7.64 -13.44
N VAL A 177 12.21 8.17 -13.62
CA VAL A 177 11.18 7.57 -14.47
C VAL A 177 10.79 8.54 -15.57
N ASP A 178 10.76 8.05 -16.81
CA ASP A 178 10.38 8.82 -17.99
C ASP A 178 9.03 8.33 -18.52
N ILE A 179 8.17 9.26 -18.92
CA ILE A 179 7.00 8.95 -19.73
C ILE A 179 7.38 9.15 -21.21
N VAL A 180 7.51 8.04 -21.93
CA VAL A 180 7.96 7.99 -23.34
C VAL A 180 6.81 7.61 -24.27
N GLY A 181 6.84 8.04 -25.52
CA GLY A 181 5.84 7.69 -26.54
C GLY A 181 6.30 8.04 -27.95
N PRO A 182 5.55 7.65 -28.99
CA PRO A 182 5.96 7.84 -30.38
C PRO A 182 6.14 9.32 -30.74
N GLY A 183 7.28 9.65 -31.38
CA GLY A 183 7.54 10.95 -32.00
C GLY A 183 7.65 12.16 -31.05
N GLY A 184 7.60 11.97 -29.73
CA GLY A 184 7.64 13.03 -28.74
C GLY A 184 8.89 13.02 -27.86
N LYS A 185 9.27 14.18 -27.33
CA LYS A 185 10.31 14.28 -26.30
C LYS A 185 9.84 13.57 -25.02
N PRO A 186 10.69 12.74 -24.38
CA PRO A 186 10.37 12.12 -23.09
C PRO A 186 10.01 13.18 -22.04
N ASN A 187 8.92 12.94 -21.28
CA ASN A 187 8.69 13.69 -20.05
C ASN A 187 9.52 13.04 -18.94
N ARG A 188 10.63 13.68 -18.57
CA ARG A 188 11.60 13.14 -17.61
C ARG A 188 11.23 13.55 -16.20
N LEU A 189 11.01 12.59 -15.32
CA LEU A 189 10.70 12.82 -13.91
C LEU A 189 11.88 12.37 -13.06
N ARG A 190 12.49 13.32 -12.35
CA ARG A 190 13.62 13.07 -11.44
C ARG A 190 13.29 13.71 -10.10
N PHE A 191 13.12 12.90 -9.07
CA PHE A 191 12.78 13.38 -7.73
C PHE A 191 13.22 12.37 -6.67
N ASN A 192 13.38 12.85 -5.44
CA ASN A 192 13.82 12.05 -4.30
C ASN A 192 13.04 12.49 -3.06
N GLY A 193 13.01 11.62 -2.04
CA GLY A 193 12.36 11.92 -0.78
C GLY A 193 12.23 10.71 0.11
N SER A 194 11.17 10.68 0.92
CA SER A 194 10.93 9.65 1.91
C SER A 194 10.28 8.40 1.32
N ALA A 195 10.70 7.23 1.76
CA ALA A 195 10.24 5.94 1.24
C ALA A 195 9.54 5.10 2.32
N TYR A 196 8.59 4.27 1.88
CA TYR A 196 7.95 3.24 2.68
C TYR A 196 7.77 1.96 1.88
N HIS A 197 7.82 0.82 2.58
CA HIS A 197 7.58 -0.50 2.04
C HIS A 197 6.88 -1.42 3.05
N ASP A 198 5.83 -2.11 2.61
CA ASP A 198 5.26 -3.25 3.33
C ASP A 198 4.78 -4.37 2.41
N ARG A 199 4.37 -5.48 3.03
CA ARG A 199 3.60 -6.55 2.38
C ARG A 199 2.32 -6.83 3.14
N ASN A 200 1.29 -7.24 2.41
CA ASN A 200 0.10 -7.79 3.04
C ASN A 200 -0.37 -9.03 2.26
N PHE A 201 -0.93 -9.99 2.96
CA PHE A 201 -1.53 -11.16 2.34
C PHE A 201 -2.62 -11.78 3.22
N GLY A 202 -3.46 -12.58 2.61
CA GLY A 202 -4.50 -13.32 3.31
C GLY A 202 -4.96 -14.52 2.50
N TYR A 203 -5.41 -15.56 3.21
CA TYR A 203 -5.81 -16.83 2.61
C TYR A 203 -7.26 -16.86 2.12
N LYS A 204 -8.01 -15.78 2.35
CA LYS A 204 -9.42 -15.63 1.97
C LYS A 204 -9.61 -14.39 1.10
N PRO A 205 -10.67 -14.33 0.26
CA PRO A 205 -11.02 -13.14 -0.49
C PRO A 205 -11.08 -11.88 0.35
N LEU A 206 -10.26 -10.87 0.02
CA LEU A 206 -10.23 -9.59 0.73
C LEU A 206 -11.64 -8.97 0.80
N GLN A 207 -12.43 -9.12 -0.25
CA GLN A 207 -13.79 -8.57 -0.33
C GLN A 207 -14.81 -9.22 0.62
N TRP A 208 -14.43 -10.26 1.37
CA TRP A 208 -15.26 -10.81 2.44
C TRP A 208 -15.08 -10.06 3.77
N MET A 209 -14.05 -9.23 3.91
CA MET A 209 -13.91 -8.37 5.08
C MET A 209 -14.93 -7.24 5.04
N ASP A 210 -15.81 -7.24 6.04
CA ASP A 210 -16.72 -6.12 6.29
C ASP A 210 -16.15 -5.22 7.38
N VAL A 211 -15.15 -4.43 6.97
CA VAL A 211 -14.36 -3.54 7.82
C VAL A 211 -14.17 -2.19 7.14
N ASP A 212 -13.90 -1.16 7.93
CA ASP A 212 -13.31 0.09 7.48
C ASP A 212 -11.81 0.04 7.82
N TRP A 213 -10.97 -0.03 6.78
CA TRP A 213 -9.51 -0.14 6.89
C TRP A 213 -8.90 1.24 6.65
N HIS A 214 -8.22 1.76 7.67
CA HIS A 214 -7.50 3.02 7.67
C HIS A 214 -6.00 2.76 7.85
N TRP A 215 -5.18 3.27 6.94
CA TRP A 215 -3.73 3.23 7.05
C TRP A 215 -3.16 4.60 6.69
N GLY A 216 -2.00 4.95 7.23
CA GLY A 216 -1.27 6.12 6.76
C GLY A 216 0.03 6.35 7.48
N ARG A 217 0.85 7.22 6.91
CA ARG A 217 2.18 7.54 7.42
C ARG A 217 2.53 9.02 7.29
N LEU A 218 3.38 9.48 8.20
CA LEU A 218 4.05 10.77 8.15
C LEU A 218 5.53 10.54 8.43
N GLN A 219 6.41 11.12 7.61
CA GLN A 219 7.84 11.17 7.88
C GLN A 219 8.28 12.62 8.08
N THR A 220 8.87 12.91 9.24
CA THR A 220 9.34 14.24 9.65
C THR A 220 10.77 14.13 10.18
N GLY A 221 11.74 14.55 9.37
CA GLY A 221 13.15 14.36 9.68
C GLY A 221 13.47 12.87 9.84
N ASN A 222 13.95 12.48 11.02
CA ASN A 222 14.31 11.10 11.35
C ASN A 222 13.15 10.30 11.97
N GLN A 223 11.97 10.92 12.12
CA GLN A 223 10.80 10.28 12.71
C GLN A 223 9.85 9.78 11.62
N THR A 224 9.32 8.58 11.80
CA THR A 224 8.20 8.08 11.00
C THR A 224 7.06 7.65 11.91
N LEU A 225 5.91 8.29 11.76
CA LEU A 225 4.66 7.88 12.37
C LEU A 225 3.89 7.02 11.36
N ILE A 226 3.39 5.87 11.81
CA ILE A 226 2.45 5.02 11.06
C ILE A 226 1.22 4.82 11.92
N TYR A 227 0.03 4.97 11.34
CA TYR A 227 -1.22 4.51 11.94
C TYR A 227 -1.86 3.47 11.03
N PHE A 228 -2.42 2.43 11.64
CA PHE A 228 -3.13 1.38 10.95
C PHE A 228 -4.27 0.92 11.85
N SER A 229 -5.51 1.13 11.43
CA SER A 229 -6.72 0.73 12.14
C SER A 229 -7.66 0.00 11.16
N ILE A 230 -8.15 -1.16 11.58
CA ILE A 230 -9.18 -1.96 10.92
C ILE A 230 -10.35 -1.99 11.88
N GLU A 231 -11.41 -1.28 11.53
CA GLU A 231 -12.62 -1.12 12.33
C GLU A 231 -13.73 -2.03 11.78
N PRO A 232 -14.16 -3.07 12.50
CA PRO A 232 -15.26 -3.92 12.08
C PRO A 232 -16.56 -3.13 11.94
N ARG A 233 -17.28 -3.33 10.83
CA ARG A 233 -18.60 -2.74 10.61
C ARG A 233 -19.62 -3.33 11.60
N PRO A 234 -20.74 -2.64 11.89
CA PRO A 234 -21.80 -3.21 12.71
C PRO A 234 -22.24 -4.58 12.17
N ARG A 235 -22.24 -5.61 13.03
CA ARG A 235 -22.54 -7.03 12.71
C ARG A 235 -21.45 -7.79 11.96
N SER A 236 -20.30 -7.18 11.69
CA SER A 236 -19.13 -7.90 11.19
C SER A 236 -18.59 -8.87 12.24
N LYS A 237 -18.10 -10.03 11.79
CA LYS A 237 -17.37 -10.99 12.64
C LYS A 237 -15.87 -10.79 12.60
N SER A 238 -15.38 -9.84 11.80
CA SER A 238 -13.96 -9.50 11.74
C SER A 238 -13.48 -8.96 13.08
N LEU A 239 -12.27 -9.34 13.47
CA LEU A 239 -11.63 -8.80 14.66
C LEU A 239 -11.03 -7.41 14.35
N PRO A 240 -11.10 -6.46 15.29
CA PRO A 240 -10.43 -5.18 15.13
C PRO A 240 -8.91 -5.35 15.15
N PHE A 241 -8.21 -4.44 14.51
CA PHE A 241 -6.75 -4.35 14.58
C PHE A 241 -6.34 -2.89 14.55
N SER A 242 -5.59 -2.44 15.54
CA SER A 242 -5.21 -1.03 15.66
C SER A 242 -3.77 -0.88 16.15
N ARG A 243 -2.99 -0.07 15.45
CA ARG A 243 -1.58 0.23 15.73
C ARG A 243 -1.30 1.70 15.43
N VAL A 244 -0.66 2.38 16.37
CA VAL A 244 0.10 3.60 16.10
C VAL A 244 1.54 3.33 16.50
N MET A 245 2.46 3.52 15.55
CA MET A 245 3.88 3.26 15.72
C MET A 245 4.66 4.52 15.41
N LEU A 246 5.58 4.88 16.29
CA LEU A 246 6.54 5.95 16.07
C LEU A 246 7.94 5.36 16.02
N PHE A 247 8.60 5.55 14.89
CA PHE A 247 10.00 5.22 14.68
C PHE A 247 10.85 6.47 14.77
N ASN A 248 12.07 6.32 15.29
CA ASN A 248 13.10 7.35 15.24
C ASN A 248 14.42 6.69 14.80
N GLY A 249 14.89 7.01 13.60
CA GLY A 249 16.10 6.41 13.02
C GLY A 249 16.00 4.90 12.84
N GLY A 250 14.83 4.41 12.39
CA GLY A 250 14.58 2.98 12.17
C GLY A 250 14.23 2.18 13.44
N LYS A 251 14.43 2.74 14.64
CA LYS A 251 14.05 2.09 15.90
C LYS A 251 12.61 2.43 16.27
N LEU A 252 11.79 1.42 16.58
CA LEU A 252 10.48 1.62 17.19
C LEU A 252 10.65 2.23 18.59
N VAL A 253 10.21 3.48 18.77
CA VAL A 253 10.33 4.20 20.04
C VAL A 253 9.01 4.31 20.79
N ARG A 254 7.86 4.21 20.10
CA ARG A 254 6.53 4.15 20.73
C ARG A 254 5.58 3.26 19.95
N LEU A 255 4.74 2.54 20.68
CA LEU A 255 3.71 1.65 20.16
C LEU A 255 2.44 1.80 21.00
N ALA A 256 1.31 1.99 20.34
CA ALA A 256 -0.02 2.01 20.96
C ALA A 256 -0.90 1.03 20.19
N GLN A 257 -1.57 0.18 20.94
CA GLN A 257 -2.52 -0.81 20.41
C GLN A 257 -3.96 -0.47 20.78
N GLU A 258 -4.13 0.29 21.86
CA GLU A 258 -5.42 0.75 22.38
C GLU A 258 -5.42 2.27 22.42
N PHE A 259 -6.40 2.86 21.75
CA PHE A 259 -6.63 4.30 21.68
C PHE A 259 -8.07 4.56 21.25
N GLU A 260 -8.59 5.71 21.63
CA GLU A 260 -9.85 6.23 21.12
C GLU A 260 -9.65 6.66 19.66
N PHE A 261 -10.50 6.13 18.79
CA PHE A 261 -10.54 6.46 17.36
C PHE A 261 -11.79 7.31 17.07
N SER A 262 -11.58 8.55 16.64
CA SER A 262 -12.66 9.45 16.22
C SER A 262 -12.55 9.78 14.74
N LEU A 263 -13.66 9.71 14.02
CA LEU A 263 -13.71 9.85 12.56
C LEU A 263 -14.81 10.82 12.15
N GLN A 264 -14.42 11.81 11.34
CA GLN A 264 -15.35 12.69 10.63
C GLN A 264 -15.26 12.40 9.13
N GLN A 265 -16.40 12.11 8.51
CA GLN A 265 -16.48 11.80 7.08
C GLN A 265 -17.19 12.89 6.29
N LYS A 266 -16.81 13.02 5.02
CA LYS A 266 -17.53 13.85 4.04
C LYS A 266 -18.03 12.97 2.90
N ASN A 267 -19.21 13.30 2.38
CA ASN A 267 -19.79 12.61 1.24
C ASN A 267 -18.92 12.77 0.00
N HIS A 268 -18.97 11.77 -0.88
CA HIS A 268 -18.26 11.74 -2.14
C HIS A 268 -19.15 11.16 -3.24
N TRP A 269 -18.94 11.57 -4.48
CA TRP A 269 -19.76 11.15 -5.62
C TRP A 269 -19.69 9.63 -5.89
N THR A 270 -18.61 8.95 -5.45
CA THR A 270 -18.49 7.49 -5.53
C THR A 270 -19.36 6.73 -4.53
N SER A 271 -20.18 7.43 -3.73
CA SER A 271 -21.00 6.91 -2.62
C SER A 271 -20.23 6.25 -1.47
N LEU A 272 -18.90 6.27 -1.51
CA LEU A 272 -18.05 5.97 -0.37
C LEU A 272 -17.59 7.30 0.25
N PRO A 273 -18.10 7.69 1.43
CA PRO A 273 -17.59 8.86 2.15
C PRO A 273 -16.09 8.73 2.38
N TYR A 274 -15.36 9.84 2.37
CA TYR A 274 -13.92 9.83 2.69
C TYR A 274 -13.69 10.35 4.11
N PRO A 275 -12.65 9.88 4.82
CA PRO A 275 -12.23 10.43 6.09
C PRO A 275 -11.74 11.86 5.86
N SER A 276 -12.47 12.85 6.37
CA SER A 276 -12.06 14.25 6.31
C SER A 276 -11.15 14.62 7.49
N ARG A 277 -11.35 13.96 8.63
CA ARG A 277 -10.51 14.09 9.82
C ARG A 277 -10.55 12.79 10.62
N ILE A 278 -9.39 12.35 11.10
CA ILE A 278 -9.24 11.25 12.07
C ILE A 278 -8.49 11.80 13.28
N GLU A 279 -8.95 11.46 14.48
CA GLU A 279 -8.24 11.76 15.72
C GLU A 279 -8.00 10.47 16.51
N LEU A 280 -6.76 10.25 16.91
CA LEU A 280 -6.34 9.11 17.72
C LEU A 280 -5.85 9.63 19.07
N ARG A 281 -6.42 9.13 20.16
CA ARG A 281 -6.06 9.58 21.52
C ARG A 281 -5.89 8.41 22.47
N SER A 282 -4.82 8.37 23.25
CA SER A 282 -4.71 7.45 24.39
C SER A 282 -4.81 8.22 25.70
N LYS A 283 -5.17 7.53 26.78
CA LYS A 283 -5.21 8.13 28.13
C LYS A 283 -3.84 8.66 28.56
N ASP A 284 -2.76 8.05 28.08
CA ASP A 284 -1.44 8.20 28.68
C ASP A 284 -0.51 9.22 28.00
N ALA A 285 -0.79 9.66 26.76
CA ALA A 285 -0.13 10.82 26.13
C ALA A 285 -0.44 10.99 24.64
N LEU A 286 -0.82 9.92 23.93
CA LEU A 286 -0.87 9.93 22.46
C LEU A 286 -1.95 10.90 21.97
N ARG A 287 -1.56 11.78 21.05
CA ARG A 287 -2.48 12.61 20.27
C ARG A 287 -2.01 12.57 18.82
N VAL A 288 -2.85 12.07 17.92
CA VAL A 288 -2.63 12.16 16.48
C VAL A 288 -3.86 12.81 15.86
N THR A 289 -3.64 13.79 14.99
CA THR A 289 -4.69 14.38 14.14
C THR A 289 -4.28 14.20 12.69
N ILE A 290 -5.14 13.57 11.91
CA ILE A 290 -5.00 13.43 10.46
C ILE A 290 -6.11 14.25 9.81
N THR A 291 -5.76 15.28 9.04
CA THR A 291 -6.71 16.11 8.29
C THR A 291 -6.47 15.91 6.81
N THR A 292 -7.48 15.44 6.09
CA THR A 292 -7.38 15.22 4.63
C THR A 292 -7.36 16.57 3.92
N GLU A 293 -6.28 16.84 3.18
CA GLU A 293 -6.15 18.05 2.36
C GLU A 293 -6.67 17.83 0.95
N SER A 294 -6.33 16.68 0.34
CA SER A 294 -6.77 16.35 -1.00
C SER A 294 -6.94 14.84 -1.19
N LEU A 295 -7.87 14.48 -2.08
CA LEU A 295 -8.07 13.11 -2.53
C LEU A 295 -7.20 12.87 -3.76
N ILE A 296 -6.12 12.09 -3.59
CA ILE A 296 -5.14 11.77 -4.63
C ILE A 296 -5.70 10.70 -5.58
N GLU A 297 -6.29 9.65 -4.99
CA GLU A 297 -7.00 8.63 -5.72
C GLU A 297 -8.31 8.30 -5.03
N THR A 298 -9.36 8.08 -5.83
CA THR A 298 -10.69 7.79 -5.30
C THR A 298 -11.37 6.72 -6.12
N GLY A 299 -12.12 5.86 -5.45
CA GLY A 299 -12.96 4.85 -6.03
C GLY A 299 -14.19 4.57 -5.17
N PRO A 300 -15.02 3.61 -5.61
CA PRO A 300 -16.21 3.20 -4.87
C PRO A 300 -15.91 2.35 -3.63
N PHE A 301 -14.67 1.93 -3.42
CA PHE A 301 -14.23 1.11 -2.28
C PHE A 301 -12.95 1.63 -1.62
N TYR A 302 -12.29 2.65 -2.19
CA TYR A 302 -10.95 3.09 -1.80
C TYR A 302 -10.76 4.59 -1.96
N HIS A 303 -9.99 5.20 -1.06
CA HIS A 303 -9.47 6.56 -1.17
C HIS A 303 -8.00 6.59 -0.73
N ARG A 304 -7.15 7.26 -1.50
CA ARG A 304 -5.81 7.71 -1.11
C ARG A 304 -5.82 9.21 -0.95
N THR A 305 -5.25 9.71 0.14
CA THR A 305 -5.28 11.12 0.52
C THR A 305 -3.89 11.67 0.75
N SER A 306 -3.71 12.93 0.38
CA SER A 306 -2.67 13.78 0.96
C SER A 306 -3.28 14.34 2.24
N SER A 307 -2.61 14.15 3.36
CA SER A 307 -3.14 14.53 4.66
C SER A 307 -2.11 15.33 5.44
N HIS A 308 -2.55 16.42 6.06
CA HIS A 308 -1.78 17.05 7.12
C HIS A 308 -1.91 16.19 8.37
N ILE A 309 -0.79 15.65 8.85
CA ILE A 309 -0.73 14.81 10.04
C ILE A 309 0.05 15.57 11.10
N SER A 310 -0.48 15.66 12.31
CA SER A 310 0.24 16.14 13.48
C SER A 310 0.15 15.12 14.61
N PHE A 311 1.23 14.98 15.36
CA PHE A 311 1.26 14.09 16.51
C PHE A 311 2.03 14.67 17.69
N GLY A 312 1.61 14.26 18.89
CA GLY A 312 2.31 14.46 20.14
C GLY A 312 2.24 13.19 20.98
N TRP A 313 3.38 12.76 21.53
CA TRP A 313 3.49 11.54 22.34
C TRP A 313 4.68 11.67 23.30
N GLU A 314 4.41 11.87 24.59
CA GLU A 314 5.43 11.90 25.66
C GLU A 314 6.65 12.80 25.35
N GLY A 315 6.39 14.06 24.98
CA GLY A 315 7.45 15.02 24.67
C GLY A 315 8.06 14.90 23.27
N MET A 316 7.73 13.86 22.51
CA MET A 316 7.96 13.82 21.07
C MET A 316 6.76 14.40 20.33
N GLY A 317 7.01 15.00 19.18
CA GLY A 317 5.97 15.48 18.30
C GLY A 317 6.52 15.87 16.95
N GLY A 318 5.60 15.99 15.99
CA GLY A 318 5.92 16.35 14.63
C GLY A 318 4.64 16.63 13.86
N GLU A 319 4.77 17.37 12.78
CA GLU A 319 3.68 17.62 11.84
C GLU A 319 4.21 17.76 10.42
N GLY A 320 3.34 17.51 9.46
CA GLY A 320 3.64 17.71 8.05
C GLY A 320 2.66 17.00 7.14
N ILE A 321 3.01 16.98 5.85
CA ILE A 321 2.24 16.27 4.84
C ILE A 321 2.63 14.80 4.85
N GLY A 322 1.63 13.96 5.06
CA GLY A 322 1.71 12.51 4.97
C GLY A 322 0.69 11.93 4.00
N VAL A 323 0.68 10.61 3.94
CA VAL A 323 -0.24 9.84 3.08
C VAL A 323 -1.26 9.14 3.97
N GLY A 324 -2.53 9.17 3.57
CA GLY A 324 -3.59 8.37 4.16
C GLY A 324 -4.23 7.46 3.12
N GLU A 325 -4.67 6.30 3.56
CA GLU A 325 -5.46 5.35 2.78
C GLU A 325 -6.69 4.92 3.56
N TYR A 326 -7.79 4.78 2.84
CA TYR A 326 -9.04 4.27 3.37
C TYR A 326 -9.65 3.27 2.39
N LEU A 327 -9.90 2.06 2.87
CA LEU A 327 -10.40 0.94 2.10
C LEU A 327 -11.64 0.34 2.78
N ARG A 328 -12.67 0.03 2.00
CA ARG A 328 -13.82 -0.78 2.42
C ARG A 328 -13.95 -1.99 1.49
N PRO A 329 -13.29 -3.12 1.81
CA PRO A 329 -13.20 -4.27 0.91
C PRO A 329 -14.56 -4.86 0.51
N SER A 330 -15.53 -4.91 1.41
CA SER A 330 -16.87 -5.47 1.15
C SER A 330 -17.59 -4.82 -0.04
N ARG A 331 -17.23 -3.58 -0.42
CA ARG A 331 -17.79 -2.90 -1.60
C ARG A 331 -17.31 -3.48 -2.94
N LEU A 332 -16.21 -4.24 -2.97
CA LEU A 332 -15.74 -4.93 -4.18
C LEU A 332 -16.71 -6.00 -4.68
N ARG A 333 -17.59 -6.50 -3.80
CA ARG A 333 -18.67 -7.46 -4.13
C ARG A 333 -19.84 -6.82 -4.87
N VAL A 334 -19.96 -5.50 -4.84
CA VAL A 334 -21.07 -4.82 -5.48
C VAL A 334 -20.74 -4.68 -6.97
N GLY A 335 -21.30 -5.58 -7.79
CA GLY A 335 -21.04 -5.63 -9.23
C GLY A 335 -21.23 -4.29 -9.95
N PHE A 336 -22.18 -3.46 -9.49
CA PHE A 336 -22.41 -2.11 -10.01
C PHE A 336 -21.18 -1.18 -9.90
N PHE A 337 -20.30 -1.40 -8.92
CA PHE A 337 -19.10 -0.57 -8.74
C PHE A 337 -17.94 -0.94 -9.67
N ARG A 338 -17.99 -2.10 -10.33
CA ARG A 338 -16.91 -2.63 -11.19
C ARG A 338 -16.50 -1.69 -12.34
N PRO A 339 -17.42 -1.08 -13.11
CA PRO A 339 -17.05 -0.14 -14.16
C PRO A 339 -16.41 1.15 -13.62
N PHE A 340 -16.65 1.48 -12.35
CA PHE A 340 -16.16 2.70 -11.70
C PHE A 340 -14.83 2.50 -10.95
N VAL A 341 -14.27 1.28 -11.02
CA VAL A 341 -12.92 1.00 -10.53
C VAL A 341 -11.92 1.67 -11.48
N LYS A 342 -11.49 2.89 -11.13
CA LYS A 342 -10.67 3.79 -11.96
C LYS A 342 -9.21 3.35 -12.16
N PHE A 343 -8.85 2.11 -11.87
CA PHE A 343 -7.58 1.58 -12.36
C PHE A 343 -7.72 1.50 -13.87
N ARG A 344 -7.00 2.37 -14.60
CA ARG A 344 -6.80 2.17 -16.04
C ARG A 344 -6.04 0.85 -16.16
N ALA A 345 -6.78 -0.25 -16.27
CA ALA A 345 -6.26 -1.59 -16.18
C ALA A 345 -6.13 -2.16 -17.59
N LYS A 346 -4.91 -2.50 -18.00
CA LYS A 346 -4.68 -3.29 -19.21
C LYS A 346 -4.61 -4.76 -18.81
N ARG A 347 -5.31 -5.63 -19.55
CA ARG A 347 -5.12 -7.08 -19.43
C ARG A 347 -4.14 -7.55 -20.48
N VAL A 348 -3.23 -8.43 -20.08
CA VAL A 348 -2.44 -9.26 -20.99
C VAL A 348 -2.98 -10.69 -20.89
N THR A 349 -3.31 -11.30 -22.03
CA THR A 349 -3.97 -12.63 -22.08
C THR A 349 -3.03 -13.76 -22.47
N LYS A 350 -1.81 -13.45 -22.91
CA LYS A 350 -0.75 -14.38 -23.28
C LYS A 350 0.59 -13.82 -22.87
#